data_AF-A0A424PLC3-F1
#
_entry.id   AF-A0A424PLC3-F1
#
_cell.length_a   1.000
_cell.length_b   1.000
_cell.length_c   1.000
_cell.angle_alpha   90.00
_cell.angle_beta   90.00
_cell.angle_gamma   90.00
#
_symmetry.space_group_name_H-M   'P 1'
#
loop_
_entity.id
_entity.type
_entity.pdbx_description
1 polymer ?
#
loop_
_entity_poly.entity_id
_entity_poly.type
_entity_poly.pdbx_seq_one_letter_code
_entity_poly.pdbx_strand_id
1 'polypeptide(L)'
;MLGFGVGEAIMAASAFKSAVDAIKSGIGTAKSVRDIASSIDQLLDSKSKLDRAKNKKAAPGQFSISSIASETIDAKLAEEELYSIKLAINNRFGFGTFEAIEQERKKRIKDFADAQRKQAAAKAKRRKELLNDLKILLWIVGGSVVAGVALVIYFTYAN
;
A
#
# COMPACT_ATOMS: atom_id res chain seq x y z
N MET A 1 10.34 12.96 -18.18
CA MET A 1 10.06 14.12 -17.31
C MET A 1 8.80 13.86 -16.52
N LEU A 2 8.85 13.46 -15.25
CA LEU A 2 7.69 13.60 -14.36
C LEU A 2 8.19 13.89 -12.94
N GLY A 3 8.26 15.18 -12.61
CA GLY A 3 8.51 15.69 -11.26
C GLY A 3 7.32 15.46 -10.34
N PHE A 4 7.02 14.19 -10.05
CA PHE A 4 5.78 13.75 -9.44
C PHE A 4 5.59 14.04 -7.95
N GLY A 5 6.60 14.55 -7.22
CA GLY A 5 6.45 14.82 -5.77
C GLY A 5 5.49 15.98 -5.48
N VAL A 6 5.72 17.13 -6.12
CA VAL A 6 4.97 18.38 -5.85
C VAL A 6 3.53 18.30 -6.36
N GLY A 7 3.30 17.72 -7.54
CA GLY A 7 1.95 17.53 -8.07
C GLY A 7 1.11 16.56 -7.24
N GLU A 8 1.71 15.48 -6.75
CA GLU A 8 1.05 14.53 -5.84
C GLU A 8 0.73 15.17 -4.48
N ALA A 9 1.64 15.97 -3.93
CA ALA A 9 1.43 16.73 -2.69
C ALA A 9 0.30 17.75 -2.80
N ILE A 10 0.27 18.56 -3.87
CA ILE A 10 -0.78 19.58 -4.09
C ILE A 10 -2.14 18.92 -4.27
N MET A 11 -2.22 17.84 -5.05
CA MET A 11 -3.49 17.10 -5.22
C MET A 11 -3.95 16.49 -3.89
N ALA A 12 -3.03 15.94 -3.10
CA ALA A 12 -3.34 15.39 -1.78
C ALA A 12 -3.80 16.49 -0.81
N ALA A 13 -3.14 17.65 -0.78
CA ALA A 13 -3.52 18.79 0.04
C ALA A 13 -4.91 19.32 -0.34
N SER A 14 -5.20 19.42 -1.63
CA SER A 14 -6.53 19.82 -2.13
C SER A 14 -7.61 18.82 -1.74
N ALA A 15 -7.36 17.52 -1.95
CA ALA A 15 -8.30 16.47 -1.56
C ALA A 15 -8.49 16.40 -0.03
N PHE A 16 -7.44 16.69 0.75
CA PHE A 16 -7.52 16.80 2.20
C PHE A 16 -8.41 17.95 2.63
N LYS A 17 -8.19 19.15 2.08
CA LYS A 17 -9.00 20.34 2.37
C LYS A 17 -10.47 20.10 2.01
N SER A 18 -10.74 19.54 0.83
CA SER A 18 -12.10 19.20 0.40
C SER A 18 -12.79 18.23 1.37
N ALA A 19 -12.06 17.23 1.89
CA ALA A 19 -12.59 16.31 2.88
C ALA A 19 -12.87 16.99 4.23
N VAL A 20 -11.98 17.89 4.69
CA VAL A 20 -12.20 18.73 5.89
C VAL A 20 -13.48 19.53 5.76
N ASP A 21 -13.67 20.22 4.63
CA ASP A 21 -14.84 21.06 4.38
C ASP A 21 -16.14 20.23 4.31
N ALA A 22 -16.09 19.07 3.66
CA ALA A 22 -17.22 18.13 3.62
C ALA A 22 -17.60 17.62 5.01
N ILE A 23 -16.62 17.30 5.86
CA ILE A 23 -16.87 16.90 7.25
C ILE A 23 -17.46 18.07 8.03
N LYS A 24 -16.86 19.27 7.97
CA LYS A 24 -17.37 20.45 8.69
C LYS A 24 -18.80 20.82 8.28
N SER A 25 -19.13 20.69 6.99
CA SER A 25 -20.48 20.93 6.47
C SER A 25 -21.48 19.83 6.88
N GLY A 26 -21.05 18.57 6.81
CA GLY A 26 -21.90 17.41 7.10
C GLY A 26 -22.09 17.14 8.59
N ILE A 27 -21.11 17.45 9.45
CA ILE A 27 -21.10 17.00 10.85
C ILE A 27 -22.23 17.61 11.69
N GLY A 28 -22.67 18.82 11.36
CA GLY A 28 -23.80 19.47 12.03
C GLY A 28 -25.15 18.83 11.72
N THR A 29 -25.31 18.26 10.51
CA THR A 29 -26.56 17.68 10.02
C THR A 29 -26.57 16.15 10.06
N ALA A 30 -25.40 15.53 10.13
CA ALA A 30 -25.22 14.10 10.21
C ALA A 30 -25.89 13.52 11.47
N LYS A 31 -26.62 12.43 11.28
CA LYS A 31 -27.20 11.61 12.34
C LYS A 31 -26.27 10.49 12.76
N SER A 32 -25.35 10.09 11.87
CA SER A 32 -24.39 9.02 12.14
C SER A 32 -23.02 9.30 11.52
N VAL A 33 -21.98 8.69 12.08
CA VAL A 33 -20.62 8.70 11.49
C VAL A 33 -20.63 8.18 10.05
N ARG A 34 -21.56 7.28 9.70
CA ARG A 34 -21.70 6.74 8.33
C ARG A 34 -21.96 7.84 7.31
N ASP A 35 -22.68 8.89 7.68
CA ASP A 35 -23.06 9.99 6.79
C ASP A 35 -21.83 10.79 6.33
N ILE A 36 -20.80 10.86 7.18
CA ILE A 36 -19.51 11.51 6.89
C ILE A 36 -18.36 10.52 6.66
N ALA A 37 -18.65 9.21 6.63
CA ALA A 37 -17.61 8.17 6.62
C ALA A 37 -16.75 8.20 5.35
N SER A 38 -17.36 8.48 4.20
CA SER A 38 -16.62 8.63 2.93
C SER A 38 -15.65 9.81 2.99
N SER A 39 -16.07 10.93 3.58
CA SER A 39 -15.21 12.10 3.78
C SER A 39 -14.11 11.83 4.80
N ILE A 40 -14.37 11.07 5.88
CA ILE A 40 -13.33 10.65 6.83
C ILE A 40 -12.30 9.74 6.16
N ASP A 41 -12.72 8.79 5.31
CA ASP A 41 -11.77 7.94 4.60
C ASP A 41 -10.95 8.74 3.58
N GLN A 42 -11.57 9.65 2.84
CA GLN A 42 -10.87 10.58 1.93
C GLN A 42 -9.87 11.47 2.69
N LEU A 43 -10.23 11.95 3.88
CA LEU A 43 -9.35 12.74 4.75
C LEU A 43 -8.10 11.93 5.15
N LEU A 44 -8.31 10.71 5.66
CA LEU A 44 -7.24 9.83 6.12
C LEU A 44 -6.36 9.32 4.99
N ASP A 45 -6.94 9.06 3.81
CA ASP A 45 -6.19 8.68 2.61
C ASP A 45 -5.33 9.85 2.09
N SER A 46 -5.93 11.03 1.95
CA SER A 46 -5.24 12.25 1.51
C SER A 46 -4.09 12.63 2.45
N LYS A 47 -4.30 12.53 3.77
CA LYS A 47 -3.22 12.72 4.75
C LYS A 47 -2.08 11.73 4.54
N SER A 48 -2.40 10.45 4.32
CA SER A 48 -1.37 9.43 4.08
C SER A 48 -0.58 9.68 2.81
N LYS A 49 -1.22 10.20 1.75
CA LYS A 49 -0.56 10.61 0.50
C LYS A 49 0.35 11.81 0.71
N LEU A 50 -0.10 12.79 1.49
CA LEU A 50 0.68 13.97 1.84
C LEU A 50 1.94 13.60 2.66
N ASP A 51 1.79 12.71 3.65
CA ASP A 51 2.93 12.19 4.40
C ASP A 51 3.89 11.35 3.55
N ARG A 52 3.37 10.61 2.56
CA ARG A 52 4.22 9.89 1.60
C ARG A 52 4.97 10.83 0.68
N ALA A 53 4.34 11.90 0.20
CA ALA A 53 4.99 12.91 -0.62
C ALA A 53 6.17 13.54 0.14
N LYS A 54 5.94 13.95 1.39
CA LYS A 54 6.96 14.50 2.30
C LYS A 54 8.15 13.56 2.53
N ASN A 55 7.88 12.27 2.66
CA ASN A 55 8.91 11.27 2.92
C ASN A 55 9.59 10.75 1.64
N LYS A 56 9.10 11.11 0.45
CA LYS A 56 9.68 10.68 -0.82
C LYS A 56 10.97 11.47 -1.03
N LYS A 57 12.11 10.79 -1.09
CA LYS A 57 13.40 11.44 -1.38
C LYS A 57 13.26 12.20 -2.70
N ALA A 58 13.36 13.53 -2.65
CA ALA A 58 13.33 14.36 -3.84
C ALA A 58 14.42 13.89 -4.82
N ALA A 59 14.08 13.79 -6.10
CA ALA A 59 15.06 13.45 -7.12
C ALA A 59 16.18 14.51 -7.15
N PRO A 60 17.43 14.13 -7.53
CA PRO A 60 18.51 15.11 -7.69
C PRO A 60 18.05 16.27 -8.58
N GLY A 61 18.02 17.49 -8.04
CA GLY A 61 17.57 18.70 -8.74
C GLY A 61 16.17 19.25 -8.37
N GLN A 62 15.42 18.60 -7.46
CA GLN A 62 14.11 19.10 -6.99
C GLN A 62 14.13 19.79 -5.61
N PHE A 63 15.30 20.15 -5.09
CA PHE A 63 15.47 20.75 -3.75
C PHE A 63 15.25 22.28 -3.73
N SER A 64 14.26 22.80 -4.44
CA SER A 64 13.95 24.23 -4.27
C SER A 64 13.42 24.46 -2.86
N ILE A 65 14.01 25.42 -2.14
CA ILE A 65 13.63 25.74 -0.74
C ILE A 65 12.12 26.03 -0.63
N SER A 66 11.55 26.67 -1.65
CA SER A 66 10.11 26.94 -1.76
C SER A 66 9.26 25.66 -1.76
N SER A 67 9.69 24.60 -2.47
CA SER A 67 8.95 23.33 -2.50
C SER A 67 8.96 22.63 -1.14
N ILE A 68 10.10 22.63 -0.45
CA ILE A 68 10.25 21.99 0.86
C ILE A 68 9.47 22.78 1.92
N ALA A 69 9.51 24.11 1.85
CA ALA A 69 8.77 24.99 2.74
C ALA A 69 7.26 24.77 2.59
N SER A 70 6.72 24.80 1.38
CA SER A 70 5.29 24.56 1.12
C SER A 70 4.85 23.18 1.59
N GLU A 71 5.61 22.13 1.30
CA GLU A 71 5.30 20.76 1.74
C GLU A 71 5.29 20.61 3.26
N THR A 72 6.24 21.27 3.94
CA THR A 72 6.31 21.25 5.41
C THR A 72 5.15 22.03 6.02
N ILE A 73 4.81 23.20 5.46
CA ILE A 73 3.69 24.03 5.91
C ILE A 73 2.37 23.27 5.71
N ASP A 74 2.15 22.69 4.53
CA ASP A 74 0.94 21.91 4.23
C ASP A 74 0.78 20.72 5.16
N ALA A 75 1.88 20.05 5.51
CA ALA A 75 1.87 18.96 6.48
C ALA A 75 1.48 19.43 7.88
N LYS A 76 2.00 20.57 8.32
CA LYS A 76 1.63 21.17 9.61
C LYS A 76 0.19 21.63 9.65
N LEU A 77 -0.27 22.30 8.61
CA LEU A 77 -1.66 22.71 8.48
C LEU A 77 -2.61 21.50 8.47
N ALA A 78 -2.22 20.41 7.81
CA ALA A 78 -2.98 19.16 7.81
C ALA A 78 -2.95 18.43 9.17
N GLU A 79 -1.92 18.62 10.00
CA GLU A 79 -1.90 18.14 11.39
C GLU A 79 -2.91 18.91 12.26
N GLU A 80 -2.91 20.24 12.14
CA GLU A 80 -3.83 21.11 12.88
C GLU A 80 -5.30 20.88 12.49
N GLU A 81 -5.60 20.81 11.20
CA GLU A 81 -6.96 20.56 10.72
C GLU A 81 -7.44 19.14 11.04
N LEU A 82 -6.56 18.14 11.01
CA LEU A 82 -6.94 16.80 11.48
C LEU A 82 -7.33 16.83 12.95
N TYR A 83 -6.58 17.56 13.79
CA TYR A 83 -6.89 17.71 15.20
C TYR A 83 -8.23 18.42 15.41
N SER A 84 -8.51 19.47 14.63
CA SER A 84 -9.79 20.18 14.66
C SER A 84 -10.97 19.26 14.31
N ILE A 85 -10.84 18.47 13.24
CA ILE A 85 -11.84 17.50 12.80
C ILE A 85 -12.04 16.40 13.82
N LYS A 86 -10.95 15.89 14.40
CA LYS A 86 -11.00 14.89 15.46
C LYS A 86 -11.81 15.39 16.65
N LEU A 87 -11.55 16.62 17.10
CA LEU A 87 -12.31 17.23 18.18
C LEU A 87 -13.78 17.42 17.80
N ALA A 88 -14.07 17.88 16.58
CA ALA A 88 -15.44 18.06 16.09
C ALA A 88 -16.21 16.72 16.07
N ILE A 89 -15.60 15.65 15.56
CA ILE A 89 -16.17 14.29 15.53
C ILE A 89 -16.40 13.78 16.95
N ASN A 90 -15.41 13.91 17.83
CA ASN A 90 -15.53 13.45 19.21
C ASN A 90 -16.58 14.23 20.00
N ASN A 91 -16.70 15.55 19.78
CA ASN A 91 -17.74 16.37 20.39
C ASN A 91 -19.15 15.97 19.93
N ARG A 92 -19.30 15.53 18.67
CA ARG A 92 -20.60 15.15 18.10
C ARG A 92 -21.02 13.72 18.42
N PHE A 93 -20.10 12.77 18.32
CA PHE A 93 -20.40 11.33 18.37
C PHE A 93 -19.89 10.64 19.64
N GLY A 94 -19.17 11.37 20.51
CA GLY A 94 -18.59 10.87 21.73
C GLY A 94 -17.07 10.72 21.64
N PHE A 95 -16.42 10.84 22.80
CA PHE A 95 -14.96 10.77 22.91
C PHE A 95 -14.42 9.43 22.40
N GLY A 96 -13.34 9.48 21.63
CA GLY A 96 -12.69 8.27 21.09
C GLY A 96 -13.30 7.72 19.81
N THR A 97 -14.36 8.33 19.28
CA THR A 97 -15.02 7.87 18.04
C THR A 97 -14.05 7.93 16.86
N PHE A 98 -13.34 9.04 16.70
CA PHE A 98 -12.37 9.19 15.62
C PHE A 98 -11.23 8.17 15.73
N GLU A 99 -10.70 7.99 16.94
CA GLU A 99 -9.63 7.03 17.21
C GLU A 99 -10.05 5.59 16.94
N ALA A 100 -11.28 5.21 17.29
CA ALA A 100 -11.81 3.89 17.00
C ALA A 100 -11.86 3.62 15.49
N ILE A 101 -12.32 4.60 14.70
CA ILE A 101 -12.34 4.51 13.23
C ILE A 101 -10.91 4.34 12.68
N GLU A 102 -9.97 5.14 13.17
CA GLU A 102 -8.59 5.09 12.72
C GLU A 102 -7.92 3.75 13.06
N GLN A 103 -8.15 3.24 14.28
CA GLN A 103 -7.62 1.95 14.73
C GLN A 103 -8.20 0.79 13.91
N GLU A 104 -9.51 0.80 13.66
CA GLU A 104 -10.15 -0.24 12.86
C GLU A 104 -9.65 -0.20 11.42
N ARG A 105 -9.50 0.98 10.82
CA ARG A 105 -8.89 1.15 9.49
C ARG A 105 -7.48 0.59 9.45
N LYS A 106 -6.63 0.94 10.43
CA LYS A 106 -5.26 0.42 10.55
C LYS A 106 -5.23 -1.11 10.68
N LYS A 107 -6.12 -1.68 11.49
CA LYS A 107 -6.26 -3.12 11.67
C LYS A 107 -6.63 -3.81 10.35
N ARG A 108 -7.69 -3.33 9.67
CA ARG A 108 -8.14 -3.88 8.39
C ARG A 108 -7.03 -3.82 7.33
N ILE A 109 -6.35 -2.68 7.18
CA ILE A 109 -5.23 -2.54 6.23
C ILE A 109 -4.12 -3.54 6.53
N LYS A 110 -3.75 -3.69 7.80
CA LYS A 110 -2.72 -4.65 8.22
C LYS A 110 -3.14 -6.08 7.92
N ASP A 111 -4.36 -6.46 8.25
CA ASP A 111 -4.89 -7.81 8.01
C ASP A 111 -4.90 -8.14 6.51
N PHE A 112 -5.32 -7.19 5.66
CA PHE A 112 -5.24 -7.34 4.20
C PHE A 112 -3.80 -7.44 3.69
N ALA A 113 -2.88 -6.63 4.23
CA ALA A 113 -1.47 -6.69 3.85
C ALA A 113 -0.83 -8.03 4.23
N ASP A 114 -1.11 -8.53 5.43
CA ASP A 114 -0.58 -9.80 5.93
C ASP A 114 -1.18 -11.00 5.18
N ALA A 115 -2.48 -10.97 4.86
CA ALA A 115 -3.12 -11.97 4.02
C ALA A 115 -2.49 -12.03 2.62
N GLN A 116 -2.25 -10.87 1.98
CA GLN A 116 -1.58 -10.80 0.68
C GLN A 116 -0.14 -11.34 0.74
N ARG A 117 0.62 -11.00 1.79
CA ARG A 117 1.97 -11.53 2.01
C ARG A 117 1.97 -13.05 2.15
N LYS A 118 1.04 -13.60 2.92
CA LYS A 118 0.89 -15.07 3.08
C LYS A 118 0.55 -15.74 1.75
N GLN A 119 -0.38 -15.19 0.98
CA GLN A 119 -0.73 -15.73 -0.34
C GLN A 119 0.44 -15.64 -1.32
N ALA A 120 1.18 -14.53 -1.35
CA ALA A 120 2.35 -14.36 -2.20
C ALA A 120 3.45 -15.36 -1.82
N ALA A 121 3.72 -15.55 -0.54
CA ALA A 121 4.68 -16.54 -0.04
C ALA A 121 4.26 -17.97 -0.39
N ALA A 122 2.98 -18.31 -0.26
CA ALA A 122 2.46 -19.63 -0.64
C ALA A 122 2.57 -19.88 -2.16
N LYS A 123 2.24 -18.88 -2.99
CA LYS A 123 2.43 -18.97 -4.46
C LYS A 123 3.90 -19.12 -4.83
N ALA A 124 4.80 -18.42 -4.15
CA ALA A 124 6.24 -18.55 -4.37
C ALA A 124 6.78 -19.93 -3.97
N LYS A 125 6.30 -20.52 -2.86
CA LYS A 125 6.65 -21.90 -2.46
C LYS A 125 6.17 -22.92 -3.49
N ARG A 126 4.89 -22.85 -3.90
CA ARG A 126 4.33 -23.72 -4.95
C ARG A 126 5.11 -23.63 -6.26
N ARG A 127 5.52 -22.42 -6.67
CA ARG A 127 6.36 -22.24 -7.86
C ARG A 127 7.73 -22.93 -7.71
N LYS A 128 8.35 -22.86 -6.53
CA LYS A 128 9.63 -23.56 -6.28
C LYS A 128 9.47 -25.07 -6.32
N GLU A 129 8.40 -25.60 -5.72
CA GLU A 129 8.07 -27.04 -5.74
C GLU A 129 7.88 -27.53 -7.17
N LEU A 130 7.04 -26.86 -7.97
CA LEU A 130 6.82 -27.22 -9.38
C LEU A 130 8.11 -27.20 -10.22
N LEU A 131 8.99 -26.22 -9.99
CA LEU A 131 10.27 -26.15 -10.69
C LEU A 131 11.23 -27.25 -10.24
N ASN A 132 11.21 -27.63 -8.97
CA ASN A 132 12.02 -28.73 -8.45
C ASN A 132 11.53 -30.08 -8.98
N ASP A 133 10.22 -30.31 -8.98
CA ASP A 133 9.60 -31.52 -9.50
C ASP A 133 9.88 -31.66 -11.01
N LEU A 134 9.77 -30.57 -11.76
CA LEU A 134 10.11 -30.56 -13.19
C LEU A 134 11.60 -30.86 -13.43
N LYS A 135 12.50 -30.30 -12.61
CA LYS A 135 13.94 -30.60 -12.69
C LYS A 135 14.24 -32.07 -12.39
N ILE A 136 13.60 -32.64 -11.38
CA ILE A 136 13.76 -34.06 -11.03
C ILE A 136 13.26 -34.95 -12.17
N LEU A 137 12.09 -34.64 -12.73
CA LEU A 137 11.54 -35.37 -13.87
C LEU A 137 12.47 -35.30 -15.10
N LEU A 138 13.00 -34.11 -15.41
CA LEU A 138 13.99 -33.93 -16.47
C LEU A 138 15.26 -34.75 -16.24
N TRP A 139 15.76 -34.82 -15.00
CA TRP A 139 16.92 -35.64 -14.64
C TRP A 139 16.65 -37.14 -14.82
N ILE A 140 15.47 -37.61 -14.40
CA ILE A 140 15.08 -39.02 -14.55
C ILE A 140 14.93 -39.37 -16.03
N VAL A 141 14.21 -38.55 -16.81
CA VAL A 141 14.00 -38.79 -18.24
C VAL A 141 15.34 -38.71 -18.98
N GLY A 142 16.13 -37.66 -18.76
CA GLY A 142 17.45 -37.49 -19.38
C GLY A 142 18.42 -38.62 -19.02
N GLY A 143 18.45 -39.03 -17.75
CA GLY A 143 19.27 -40.15 -17.29
C GLY A 143 18.86 -41.49 -17.91
N SER A 144 17.56 -41.74 -18.06
CA SER A 144 17.04 -42.97 -18.67
C SER A 144 17.39 -43.08 -20.16
N VAL A 145 17.36 -41.95 -20.90
CA VAL A 145 17.77 -41.90 -22.31
C VAL A 145 19.26 -42.16 -22.46
N VAL A 146 20.10 -41.52 -21.63
CA VAL A 146 21.55 -41.74 -21.66
C VAL A 146 21.91 -43.18 -21.31
N ALA A 147 21.27 -43.76 -20.28
CA ALA A 147 21.48 -45.15 -19.90
C ALA A 147 21.03 -46.13 -21.00
N GLY A 148 19.88 -45.87 -21.63
CA GLY A 148 19.38 -46.68 -22.75
C GLY A 148 20.32 -46.66 -23.96
N VAL A 149 20.84 -45.49 -24.34
CA VAL A 149 21.82 -45.35 -25.43
C VAL A 149 23.13 -46.06 -25.08
N ALA A 150 23.62 -45.92 -23.83
CA ALA A 150 24.83 -46.60 -23.39
C ALA A 150 24.69 -48.14 -23.43
N LEU A 151 23.53 -48.67 -23.07
CA LEU A 151 23.23 -50.11 -23.16
C LEU A 151 23.23 -50.60 -24.60
N VAL A 152 22.59 -49.87 -25.53
CA VAL A 152 22.56 -50.23 -26.96
C VAL A 152 23.98 -50.25 -27.55
N ILE A 153 24.80 -49.25 -27.22
CA ILE A 153 26.20 -49.19 -27.64
C ILE A 153 26.97 -50.38 -27.08
N TYR A 154 26.84 -50.67 -25.79
CA TYR A 154 27.51 -51.81 -25.15
C TYR A 154 27.18 -53.14 -25.82
N PHE A 155 25.89 -53.43 -26.06
CA PHE A 155 25.47 -54.67 -26.72
C PHE A 155 25.94 -54.76 -28.18
N THR A 156 26.09 -53.64 -28.88
CA THR A 156 26.56 -53.63 -30.27
C THR A 156 28.07 -53.91 -30.39
N TYR A 157 28.87 -53.50 -29.39
CA TYR A 157 30.31 -53.74 -29.37
C TYR A 157 30.73 -55.03 -28.65
N ALA A 158 29.84 -55.62 -27.83
CA ALA A 158 30.08 -56.85 -27.10
C ALA A 158 29.67 -58.13 -27.86
N ASN A 159 28.99 -57.98 -29.00
CA ASN A 159 28.64 -59.05 -29.95
C ASN A 159 29.53 -58.98 -31.20
#